data_AF-A0A9D5RE10-F1
#
_entry.id   AF-A0A9D5RE10-F1
#
_cell.length_a   1.000
_cell.length_b   1.000
_cell.length_c   1.000
_cell.angle_alpha   90.00
_cell.angle_beta   90.00
_cell.angle_gamma   90.00
#
_symmetry.space_group_name_H-M   'P 1'
#
loop_
_entity.id
_entity.type
_entity.pdbx_description
1 polymer ?
#
loop_
_entity_poly.entity_id
_entity_poly.type
_entity_poly.pdbx_seq_one_letter_code
_entity_poly.pdbx_strand_id
1 'polypeptide(L)'
;MKNKKKWIIALAALVLIAACAGWVVVNRVLPQRRYQKGVSLLEQGDYKGAIEAFASSNGYGDAADRIDGSYYLLAKRQMEDGDYDAALATFSFIPGYQDVDD
;
A
#
# COMPACT_ATOMS: atom_id res chain seq x y z
N MET A 1 -6.91 45.87 22.15
CA MET A 1 -6.03 44.95 21.39
C MET A 1 -5.88 43.55 21.98
N LYS A 2 -6.00 43.35 23.32
CA LYS A 2 -5.88 42.02 23.97
C LYS A 2 -6.88 40.96 23.47
N ASN A 3 -8.10 41.37 23.09
CA ASN A 3 -9.18 40.45 22.73
C ASN A 3 -9.00 39.92 21.29
N LYS A 4 -8.51 40.77 20.37
CA LYS A 4 -8.21 40.38 18.97
C LYS A 4 -7.14 39.28 18.90
N LYS A 5 -6.13 39.34 19.77
CA LYS A 5 -5.08 38.29 19.88
C LYS A 5 -5.63 36.94 20.36
N LYS A 6 -6.60 36.92 21.29
CA LYS A 6 -7.25 35.67 21.76
C LYS A 6 -8.03 34.97 20.63
N TRP A 7 -8.74 35.74 19.81
CA TRP A 7 -9.45 35.20 18.64
C TRP A 7 -8.48 34.66 17.56
N ILE A 8 -7.35 35.32 17.35
CA ILE A 8 -6.31 34.83 16.44
C ILE A 8 -5.72 33.51 16.94
N ILE A 9 -5.46 33.38 18.25
CA ILE A 9 -4.95 32.12 18.84
C ILE A 9 -6.00 31.00 18.72
N ALA A 10 -7.27 31.28 18.99
CA ALA A 10 -8.35 30.30 18.83
C ALA A 10 -8.51 29.84 17.38
N LEU A 11 -8.40 30.75 16.41
CA LEU A 11 -8.49 30.44 14.98
C LEU A 11 -7.28 29.65 14.50
N ALA A 12 -6.07 29.98 14.98
CA ALA A 12 -4.86 29.20 14.72
C ALA A 12 -4.95 27.78 15.31
N ALA A 13 -5.47 27.64 16.53
CA ALA A 13 -5.68 26.33 17.16
C ALA A 13 -6.70 25.47 16.38
N LEU A 14 -7.79 26.08 15.88
CA LEU A 14 -8.77 25.38 15.06
C LEU A 14 -8.17 24.88 13.74
N VAL A 15 -7.36 25.70 13.07
CA VAL A 15 -6.65 25.31 11.84
C VAL A 15 -5.67 24.16 12.13
N LEU A 16 -4.94 24.22 13.25
CA LEU A 16 -4.04 23.14 13.68
C LEU A 16 -4.79 21.83 13.95
N ILE A 17 -5.96 21.88 14.59
CA ILE A 17 -6.79 20.68 14.83
C ILE A 17 -7.26 20.07 13.49
N ALA A 18 -7.72 20.90 12.55
CA ALA A 18 -8.13 20.43 11.22
C ALA A 18 -6.95 19.80 10.45
N ALA A 19 -5.76 20.41 10.53
CA ALA A 19 -4.55 19.85 9.93
C ALA A 19 -4.15 18.51 10.55
N CYS A 20 -4.21 18.40 11.89
CA CYS A 20 -3.97 17.14 12.60
C CYS A 20 -4.98 16.06 12.22
N ALA A 21 -6.27 16.39 12.10
CA ALA A 21 -7.29 15.45 11.66
C ALA A 21 -7.01 14.96 10.22
N GLY A 22 -6.65 15.85 9.30
CA GLY A 22 -6.23 15.49 7.94
C GLY A 22 -4.99 14.59 7.94
N TRP A 23 -3.99 14.91 8.75
CA TRP A 23 -2.77 14.11 8.89
C TRP A 23 -3.07 12.70 9.43
N VAL A 24 -3.94 12.56 10.43
CA VAL A 24 -4.37 11.26 10.98
C VAL A 24 -5.10 10.43 9.92
N VAL A 25 -6.02 11.03 9.16
CA VAL A 25 -6.73 10.31 8.08
C VAL A 25 -5.76 9.78 7.05
N VAL A 26 -4.81 10.61 6.59
CA VAL A 26 -3.85 10.22 5.56
C VAL A 26 -2.86 9.18 6.07
N ASN A 27 -2.41 9.28 7.33
CA ASN A 27 -1.33 8.44 7.84
C ASN A 27 -1.82 7.18 8.59
N ARG A 28 -3.08 7.11 9.00
CA ARG A 28 -3.63 5.96 9.74
C ARG A 28 -4.78 5.28 9.02
N VAL A 29 -5.74 6.04 8.49
CA VAL A 29 -6.99 5.48 7.94
C VAL A 29 -6.82 5.04 6.48
N LEU A 30 -6.15 5.84 5.64
CA LEU A 30 -5.92 5.49 4.25
C LEU A 30 -5.04 4.22 4.07
N PRO A 31 -3.93 4.04 4.81
CA PRO A 31 -3.13 2.81 4.78
C PRO A 31 -3.95 1.53 4.94
N GLN A 32 -4.75 1.46 6.00
CA GLN A 32 -5.61 0.31 6.29
C GLN A 32 -6.65 0.06 5.19
N ARG A 33 -7.29 1.10 4.65
CA ARG A 33 -8.27 0.93 3.57
C ARG A 33 -7.62 0.40 2.29
N ARG A 34 -6.43 0.88 1.95
CA ARG A 34 -5.68 0.43 0.78
C ARG A 34 -5.22 -1.02 0.95
N TYR A 35 -4.79 -1.39 2.15
CA TYR A 35 -4.50 -2.78 2.50
C TYR A 35 -5.71 -3.69 2.28
N GLN A 36 -6.89 -3.32 2.80
CA GLN A 36 -8.11 -4.11 2.64
C GLN A 36 -8.55 -4.21 1.16
N LYS A 37 -8.34 -3.15 0.38
CA LYS A 37 -8.52 -3.20 -1.08
C LYS A 37 -7.60 -4.24 -1.72
N GLY A 38 -6.33 -4.29 -1.32
CA GLY A 38 -5.36 -5.28 -1.81
C GLY A 38 -5.79 -6.73 -1.50
N VAL A 39 -6.28 -6.98 -0.28
CA VAL A 39 -6.80 -8.31 0.11
C VAL A 39 -7.98 -8.71 -0.78
N SER A 40 -8.93 -7.80 -0.99
CA SER A 40 -10.09 -8.08 -1.84
C SER A 40 -9.71 -8.33 -3.31
N LEU A 41 -8.70 -7.63 -3.83
CA LEU A 41 -8.21 -7.84 -5.20
C LEU A 41 -7.46 -9.18 -5.33
N LEU A 42 -6.69 -9.59 -4.31
CA LEU A 42 -6.08 -10.92 -4.25
C LEU A 42 -7.13 -12.03 -4.33
N GLU A 43 -8.21 -11.91 -3.55
CA GLU A 43 -9.31 -12.89 -3.54
C GLU A 43 -10.03 -12.97 -4.89
N GLN A 44 -10.08 -11.86 -5.63
CA GLN A 44 -10.61 -11.80 -7.01
C GLN A 44 -9.60 -12.30 -8.06
N GLY A 45 -8.36 -12.59 -7.66
CA GLY A 45 -7.28 -12.97 -8.56
C GLY A 45 -6.70 -11.83 -9.39
N ASP A 46 -6.98 -10.56 -9.05
CA ASP A 46 -6.31 -9.40 -9.63
C ASP A 46 -5.01 -9.12 -8.88
N TYR A 47 -3.99 -9.91 -9.20
CA TYR A 47 -2.70 -9.85 -8.52
C TYR A 47 -1.98 -8.52 -8.74
N LYS A 48 -2.06 -7.93 -9.95
CA LYS A 48 -1.46 -6.62 -10.26
C LYS A 48 -2.13 -5.50 -9.47
N GLY A 49 -3.46 -5.46 -9.48
CA GLY A 49 -4.22 -4.49 -8.68
C GLY A 49 -3.97 -4.65 -7.18
N ALA A 50 -3.80 -5.88 -6.70
CA ALA A 50 -3.45 -6.14 -5.31
C ALA A 50 -2.07 -5.57 -4.94
N ILE A 51 -1.04 -5.81 -5.76
CA ILE A 51 0.32 -5.26 -5.57
C ILE A 51 0.27 -3.73 -5.43
N GLU A 52 -0.41 -3.05 -6.34
CA GLU A 52 -0.54 -1.58 -6.30
C GLU A 52 -1.24 -1.09 -5.03
N ALA A 53 -2.31 -1.79 -4.61
CA ALA A 53 -3.06 -1.44 -3.41
C ALA A 53 -2.25 -1.66 -2.13
N PHE A 54 -1.48 -2.75 -2.04
CA PHE A 54 -0.58 -3.00 -0.91
C PHE A 54 0.59 -2.04 -0.88
N ALA A 55 1.22 -1.73 -2.02
CA ALA A 55 2.29 -0.72 -2.09
C ALA A 55 1.77 0.65 -1.62
N SER A 56 0.55 0.99 -2.01
CA SER A 56 -0.11 2.23 -1.58
C SER A 56 -0.49 2.23 -0.10
N SER A 57 -0.52 1.07 0.56
CA SER A 57 -0.84 0.95 1.99
C SER A 57 0.29 1.43 2.91
N ASN A 58 1.43 1.87 2.36
CA ASN A 58 2.54 2.46 3.11
C ASN A 58 3.05 1.57 4.26
N GLY A 59 3.18 0.27 3.98
CA GLY A 59 3.69 -0.72 4.95
C GLY A 59 2.71 -1.08 6.07
N TYR A 60 1.40 -0.88 5.87
CA TYR A 60 0.40 -1.27 6.86
C TYR A 60 0.33 -2.79 7.01
N GLY A 61 0.55 -3.30 8.22
CA GLY A 61 0.48 -4.74 8.50
C GLY A 61 1.62 -5.52 7.83
N ASP A 62 1.26 -6.64 7.19
CA ASP A 62 2.13 -7.53 6.41
C ASP A 62 2.15 -7.15 4.91
N ALA A 63 1.89 -5.89 4.57
CA ALA A 63 1.74 -5.46 3.16
C ALA A 63 2.96 -5.79 2.27
N ALA A 64 4.18 -5.77 2.82
CA ALA A 64 5.39 -6.15 2.08
C ALA A 64 5.36 -7.64 1.71
N ASP A 65 5.14 -8.52 2.69
CA ASP A 65 5.02 -9.97 2.47
C ASP A 65 3.85 -10.30 1.51
N ARG A 66 2.76 -9.54 1.60
CA ARG A 66 1.61 -9.66 0.69
C ARG A 66 1.95 -9.28 -0.74
N ILE A 67 2.81 -8.27 -0.95
CA ILE A 67 3.29 -7.89 -2.29
C ILE A 67 4.11 -9.03 -2.88
N ASP A 68 5.04 -9.59 -2.11
CA ASP A 68 5.90 -10.69 -2.55
C ASP A 68 5.06 -11.93 -2.91
N GLY A 69 4.10 -12.29 -2.04
CA GLY A 69 3.16 -13.36 -2.32
C GLY A 69 2.27 -13.09 -3.55
N SER A 70 1.90 -11.83 -3.79
CA SER A 70 1.12 -11.44 -4.98
C SER A 70 1.96 -11.55 -6.27
N TYR A 71 3.23 -11.15 -6.23
CA TYR A 71 4.17 -11.36 -7.35
C TYR A 71 4.35 -12.85 -7.65
N TYR A 72 4.47 -13.69 -6.62
CA TYR A 72 4.57 -15.14 -6.80
C TYR A 72 3.35 -15.71 -7.52
N LEU A 73 2.14 -15.34 -7.09
CA LEU A 73 0.90 -15.80 -7.71
C LEU A 73 0.75 -15.30 -9.15
N LEU A 74 1.15 -14.05 -9.41
CA LEU A 74 1.16 -13.48 -10.76
C LEU A 74 2.12 -14.22 -11.68
N ALA A 75 3.35 -14.47 -11.23
CA ALA A 75 4.35 -15.19 -11.99
C ALA A 75 3.88 -16.62 -12.27
N LYS A 76 3.30 -17.30 -11.28
CA LYS A 76 2.71 -18.63 -11.46
C LYS A 76 1.59 -18.63 -12.52
N ARG A 77 0.69 -17.64 -12.51
CA ARG A 77 -0.34 -17.51 -13.56
C ARG A 77 0.29 -17.33 -14.94
N GLN A 78 1.32 -16.49 -15.05
CA GLN A 78 2.04 -16.30 -16.32
C GLN A 78 2.68 -17.59 -16.83
N MET A 79 3.23 -18.43 -15.94
CA MET A 79 3.72 -19.77 -16.31
C MET A 79 2.60 -20.69 -16.80
N GLU A 80 1.44 -20.68 -16.14
CA GLU A 80 0.27 -21.46 -16.55
C GLU A 80 -0.26 -21.00 -17.93
N ASP A 81 -0.15 -19.70 -18.22
CA ASP A 81 -0.51 -19.10 -19.51
C ASP A 81 0.58 -19.30 -20.59
N GLY A 82 1.74 -19.87 -20.23
CA GLY A 82 2.88 -20.12 -21.13
C GLY A 82 3.78 -18.90 -21.39
N ASP A 83 3.56 -17.78 -20.69
CA ASP A 83 4.36 -16.55 -20.77
C ASP A 83 5.55 -16.61 -19.79
N TYR A 84 6.52 -17.46 -20.10
CA TYR A 84 7.67 -17.71 -19.23
C TYR A 84 8.59 -16.49 -19.08
N ASP A 85 8.74 -15.68 -20.13
CA ASP A 85 9.54 -14.45 -20.07
C ASP A 85 8.93 -13.43 -19.10
N ALA A 86 7.60 -13.25 -19.16
CA ALA A 86 6.92 -12.39 -18.20
C ALA A 86 6.95 -12.96 -16.78
N ALA A 87 6.83 -14.28 -16.62
CA ALA A 87 6.94 -14.93 -15.32
C ALA A 87 8.33 -14.70 -14.68
N LEU A 88 9.41 -14.89 -15.43
CA LEU A 88 10.79 -14.63 -14.99
C LEU A 88 10.97 -13.18 -14.55
N ALA A 89 10.48 -12.24 -15.36
CA ALA A 89 10.52 -10.83 -15.01
C ALA A 89 9.75 -10.55 -13.70
N THR A 90 8.57 -11.15 -13.53
CA THR A 90 7.77 -11.00 -12.31
C THR A 90 8.46 -11.60 -11.07
N PHE A 91 9.11 -12.77 -11.20
CA PHE A 91 9.85 -13.39 -10.11
C PHE A 91 11.03 -12.55 -9.62
N SER A 92 11.65 -11.77 -10.51
CA SER A 92 12.78 -10.89 -10.13
C SER A 92 12.41 -9.81 -9.09
N PHE A 93 11.12 -9.53 -8.90
CA PHE A 93 10.64 -8.59 -7.86
C PHE A 93 10.52 -9.22 -6.47
N ILE A 94 10.64 -10.55 -6.33
CA ILE A 94 10.52 -11.25 -5.05
C ILE A 94 11.93 -11.37 -4.43
N PRO A 95 12.18 -10.76 -3.26
CA PRO A 95 13.47 -10.86 -2.58
C PRO A 95 13.86 -12.33 -2.34
N GLY A 96 15.10 -12.70 -2.68
CA GLY A 96 15.63 -14.05 -2.47
C GLY A 96 15.19 -15.11 -3.48
N TYR A 97 14.32 -14.77 -4.45
CA TYR A 97 13.95 -15.71 -5.52
C TYR A 97 15.04 -15.83 -6.61
N GLN A 98 16.02 -14.93 -6.65
CA GLN A 98 17.19 -15.03 -7.54
C GLN A 98 18.22 -16.07 -7.12
N ASP A 99 18.16 -16.58 -5.88
CA ASP A 99 19.17 -17.49 -5.32
C ASP A 99 18.77 -18.98 -5.36
N VAL A 100 17.70 -19.35 -6.09
CA VAL A 100 17.22 -20.75 -6.16
C VAL A 100 17.95 -21.62 -7.18
N ASP A 101 19.02 -21.10 -7.80
CA ASP A 101 19.82 -21.77 -8.84
C ASP A 101 21.27 -22.14 -8.40
N ASP A 102 21.57 -22.24 -7.10
CA ASP A 102 22.88 -22.74 -6.60
C ASP A 102 22.85 -24.23 -6.17
#